data_AF-A0A496XIA6-F1
#
_entry.id   AF-A0A496XIA6-F1
#
_cell.length_a   1.000
_cell.length_b   1.000
_cell.length_c   1.000
_cell.angle_alpha   90.00
_cell.angle_beta   90.00
_cell.angle_gamma   90.00
#
_symmetry.space_group_name_H-M   'P 1'
#
loop_
_entity.id
_entity.type
_entity.pdbx_description
1 polymer ?
#
loop_
_entity_poly.entity_id
_entity_poly.type
_entity_poly.pdbx_seq_one_letter_code
_entity_poly.pdbx_strand_id
1 'polypeptide(L)'
;MDCYHENLVEKRIEYLTLNSKFIYTGLECSDCGATLWNSDTDRKFNSWLEKLYKSDREKFQIQFGLSKNTISCIKKISEPFPGVGISALFKAIVAIYLELGPNTTFQKIINKVIEGEVYRSFRVRGKDRFKIQFKPMPLMEINSMAEFFDETPAQFVEEGILIILSIFVENDQKLKDFWEENIKNKLNALLKVA
;
A
#
# COMPACT_ATOMS: atom_id res chain seq x y z
N MET A 1 18.30 -20.68 -17.87
CA MET A 1 18.31 -22.13 -17.64
C MET A 1 17.08 -22.44 -16.83
N ASP A 2 16.20 -23.30 -17.33
CA ASP A 2 15.04 -23.74 -16.59
C ASP A 2 15.50 -24.80 -15.58
N CYS A 3 15.43 -24.46 -14.29
CA CYS A 3 15.75 -25.38 -13.20
C CYS A 3 14.44 -25.96 -12.64
N TYR A 4 14.35 -27.27 -12.51
CA TYR A 4 13.18 -27.96 -11.96
C TYR A 4 13.15 -28.00 -10.42
N HIS A 5 14.17 -27.43 -9.76
CA HIS A 5 14.28 -27.30 -8.31
C HIS A 5 14.20 -28.62 -7.52
N GLU A 6 14.67 -29.73 -8.11
CA GLU A 6 14.59 -31.07 -7.51
C GLU A 6 15.67 -31.31 -6.44
N ASN A 7 16.85 -30.68 -6.58
CA ASN A 7 17.96 -30.83 -5.65
C ASN A 7 17.91 -29.74 -4.57
N LEU A 8 17.11 -29.97 -3.53
CA LEU A 8 16.97 -29.05 -2.41
C LEU A 8 17.89 -29.43 -1.25
N VAL A 9 18.62 -28.43 -0.73
CA VAL A 9 19.47 -28.57 0.45
C VAL A 9 19.02 -27.59 1.53
N GLU A 10 19.06 -28.04 2.79
CA GLU A 10 18.84 -27.13 3.91
C GLU A 10 20.01 -26.14 4.02
N LYS A 11 19.68 -24.86 4.06
CA LYS A 11 20.63 -23.77 4.29
C LYS A 11 20.08 -22.77 5.27
N ARG A 12 21.01 -22.09 5.92
CA ARG A 12 20.72 -20.86 6.65
C ARG A 12 20.65 -19.72 5.64
N ILE A 13 19.49 -19.08 5.55
CA ILE A 13 19.18 -18.05 4.56
C ILE A 13 18.98 -16.72 5.29
N GLU A 14 19.53 -15.64 4.73
CA GLU A 14 19.33 -14.27 5.20
C GLU A 14 18.48 -13.50 4.19
N TYR A 15 17.31 -13.03 4.64
CA TYR A 15 16.44 -12.16 3.87
C TYR A 15 16.48 -10.74 4.46
N LEU A 16 16.83 -9.75 3.64
CA LEU A 16 16.94 -8.36 4.03
C LEU A 16 15.66 -7.61 3.65
N THR A 17 14.97 -7.07 4.64
CA THR A 17 13.79 -6.20 4.42
C THR A 17 13.64 -5.21 5.57
N LEU A 18 13.07 -4.03 5.31
CA LEU A 18 12.89 -2.96 6.30
C LEU A 18 14.20 -2.59 7.06
N ASN A 19 15.34 -2.65 6.37
CA ASN A 19 16.68 -2.49 6.96
C ASN A 19 16.90 -3.41 8.18
N SER A 20 16.37 -4.63 8.11
CA SER A 20 16.46 -5.65 9.14
C SER A 20 16.68 -7.02 8.49
N LYS A 21 17.34 -7.91 9.23
CA LYS A 21 17.62 -9.27 8.76
C LYS A 21 16.58 -10.23 9.32
N PHE A 22 15.90 -10.95 8.44
CA PHE A 22 15.20 -12.19 8.78
C PHE A 22 16.12 -13.36 8.46
N ILE A 23 16.43 -14.17 9.47
CA ILE A 23 17.33 -15.31 9.33
C ILE A 23 16.55 -16.56 9.68
N TYR A 24 16.56 -17.55 8.78
CA TYR A 24 15.88 -18.82 8.98
C TYR A 24 16.64 -19.96 8.30
N THR A 25 16.35 -21.20 8.73
CA THR A 25 16.77 -22.40 7.99
C THR A 25 15.67 -22.75 7.00
N GLY A 26 16.01 -22.80 5.72
CA GLY A 26 15.10 -23.08 4.62
C GLY A 26 15.73 -24.00 3.58
N LEU A 27 14.93 -24.41 2.59
CA LEU A 27 15.41 -25.22 1.48
C LEU A 27 15.85 -24.30 0.33
N GLU A 28 17.07 -24.51 -0.17
CA GLU A 28 17.61 -23.83 -1.33
C GLU A 28 17.95 -24.87 -2.40
N CYS A 29 17.62 -24.58 -3.66
CA CYS A 29 18.05 -25.42 -4.76
C CYS A 29 19.56 -25.29 -4.96
N SER A 30 20.28 -26.40 -4.88
CA SER A 30 21.74 -26.42 -5.06
C SER A 30 22.18 -25.98 -6.45
N ASP A 31 21.30 -26.10 -7.45
CA ASP A 31 21.66 -25.94 -8.86
C ASP A 31 21.49 -24.49 -9.33
N CYS A 32 20.47 -23.78 -8.82
CA CYS A 32 20.17 -22.40 -9.22
C CYS A 32 20.17 -21.40 -8.05
N GLY A 33 20.33 -21.84 -6.80
CA GLY A 33 20.27 -20.98 -5.61
C GLY A 33 18.87 -20.48 -5.27
N ALA A 34 17.82 -20.95 -5.96
CA ALA A 34 16.45 -20.55 -5.66
C ALA A 34 16.05 -21.05 -4.27
N THR A 35 15.61 -20.13 -3.43
CA THR A 35 15.10 -20.43 -2.10
C THR A 35 13.62 -20.78 -2.16
N LEU A 36 13.22 -21.89 -1.54
CA LEU A 36 11.83 -22.28 -1.42
C LEU A 36 11.16 -21.53 -0.26
N TRP A 37 10.20 -20.67 -0.59
CA TRP A 37 9.32 -20.04 0.39
C TRP A 37 8.09 -20.92 0.63
N ASN A 38 8.05 -21.61 1.77
CA ASN A 38 6.94 -22.48 2.15
C ASN A 38 6.11 -21.89 3.30
N SER A 39 5.01 -22.57 3.65
CA SER A 39 4.10 -22.12 4.72
C SER A 39 4.75 -22.00 6.10
N ASP A 40 5.76 -22.82 6.41
CA ASP A 40 6.50 -22.70 7.67
C ASP A 40 7.40 -21.46 7.69
N THR A 41 8.08 -21.19 6.57
CA THR A 41 8.87 -19.98 6.37
C THR A 41 7.98 -18.75 6.47
N ASP A 42 6.82 -18.77 5.82
CA ASP A 42 5.83 -17.70 5.86
C ASP A 42 5.36 -17.42 7.30
N ARG A 43 5.02 -18.47 8.06
CA ARG A 43 4.64 -18.34 9.47
C ARG A 43 5.77 -17.76 10.32
N LYS A 44 7.01 -18.20 10.12
CA LYS A 44 8.19 -17.68 10.84
C LYS A 44 8.44 -16.22 10.48
N PHE A 45 8.31 -15.86 9.22
CA PHE A 45 8.45 -14.51 8.72
C PHE A 45 7.38 -13.58 9.31
N ASN A 46 6.11 -13.99 9.30
CA ASN A 46 5.01 -13.24 9.90
C ASN A 46 5.21 -13.05 11.42
N SER A 47 5.67 -14.08 12.13
CA SER A 47 6.01 -13.96 13.55
C SER A 47 7.18 -13.00 13.79
N TRP A 48 8.20 -13.05 12.94
CA TRP A 48 9.35 -12.14 12.99
C TRP A 48 8.93 -10.70 12.71
N LEU A 49 8.11 -10.47 11.69
CA LEU A 49 7.55 -9.15 11.34
C LEU A 49 6.75 -8.56 12.50
N GLU A 50 5.90 -9.36 13.15
CA GLU A 50 5.12 -8.91 14.32
C GLU A 50 6.01 -8.58 15.51
N LYS A 51 7.10 -9.33 15.73
CA LYS A 51 8.09 -8.99 16.75
C LYS A 51 8.81 -7.69 16.41
N LEU A 52 9.26 -7.54 15.17
CA LEU A 52 9.93 -6.34 14.68
C LEU A 52 9.03 -5.11 14.84
N TYR A 53 7.75 -5.24 14.51
CA TYR A 53 6.75 -4.19 14.70
C TYR A 53 6.56 -3.79 16.16
N LYS A 54 6.57 -4.76 17.08
CA LYS A 54 6.46 -4.47 18.51
C LYS A 54 7.73 -3.81 19.06
N SER A 55 8.91 -4.20 18.58
CA SER A 55 10.20 -3.68 19.06
C SER A 55 10.61 -2.36 18.43
N ASP A 56 10.27 -2.12 17.17
CA ASP A 56 10.66 -0.95 16.40
C ASP A 56 9.54 -0.55 15.44
N ARG A 57 8.58 0.22 15.99
CA ARG A 57 7.42 0.70 15.23
C ARG A 57 7.82 1.68 14.14
N GLU A 58 8.93 2.40 14.28
CA GLU A 58 9.32 3.44 13.32
C GLU A 58 9.64 2.88 11.94
N LYS A 59 10.15 1.65 11.88
CA LYS A 59 10.35 0.90 10.63
C LYS A 59 9.08 0.71 9.80
N PHE A 60 7.91 0.83 10.45
CA PHE A 60 6.62 0.66 9.82
C PHE A 60 5.86 1.98 9.62
N GLN A 61 6.60 3.09 9.63
CA GLN A 61 6.06 4.41 9.38
C GLN A 61 6.45 4.90 7.99
N ILE A 62 5.46 5.31 7.21
CA ILE A 62 5.68 6.00 5.95
C ILE A 62 5.43 7.49 6.17
N GLN A 63 6.37 8.31 5.72
CA GLN A 63 6.24 9.76 5.71
C GLN A 63 6.07 10.25 4.27
N PHE A 64 5.00 10.98 4.01
CA PHE A 64 4.67 11.53 2.69
C PHE A 64 4.10 12.95 2.82
N GLY A 65 3.93 13.65 1.70
CA GLY A 65 3.43 15.03 1.71
C GLY A 65 2.18 15.19 0.87
N LEU A 66 1.19 15.95 1.34
CA LEU A 66 -0.01 16.26 0.57
C LEU A 66 -0.19 17.76 0.40
N SER A 67 -0.69 18.20 -0.76
CA SER A 67 -1.00 19.62 -0.97
C SER A 67 -2.19 20.06 -0.12
N LYS A 68 -2.32 21.37 0.09
CA LYS A 68 -3.46 21.96 0.81
C LYS A 68 -4.82 21.60 0.19
N ASN A 69 -4.87 21.48 -1.13
CA ASN A 69 -6.10 21.10 -1.84
C ASN A 69 -6.49 19.67 -1.51
N THR A 70 -5.52 18.75 -1.58
CA THR A 70 -5.71 17.34 -1.21
C THR A 70 -6.23 17.23 0.24
N ILE A 71 -5.63 17.97 1.16
CA ILE A 71 -6.03 18.01 2.58
C ILE A 71 -7.46 18.53 2.75
N SER A 72 -7.87 19.54 1.98
CA SER A 72 -9.25 20.03 2.02
C SER A 72 -10.26 18.98 1.55
N CYS A 73 -9.91 18.17 0.55
CA CYS A 73 -10.77 17.07 0.09
C CYS A 73 -10.89 15.96 1.13
N ILE A 74 -9.77 15.63 1.79
CA ILE A 74 -9.75 14.64 2.87
C ILE A 74 -10.71 15.05 4.00
N LYS A 75 -10.74 16.33 4.36
CA LYS A 75 -11.68 16.85 5.37
C LYS A 75 -13.13 16.58 4.98
N LYS A 76 -13.50 16.84 3.71
CA LYS A 76 -14.86 16.56 3.21
C LYS A 76 -15.21 15.08 3.26
N ILE A 77 -14.30 14.20 2.83
CA ILE A 77 -14.51 12.74 2.88
C ILE A 77 -14.59 12.24 4.33
N SER A 78 -13.95 12.92 5.28
CA SER A 78 -14.02 12.57 6.70
C SER A 78 -15.30 12.99 7.41
N GLU A 79 -16.09 13.92 6.85
CA GLU A 79 -17.32 14.44 7.48
C GLU A 79 -18.32 13.35 7.90
N PRO A 80 -18.55 12.29 7.11
CA PRO A 80 -19.45 11.18 7.50
C PRO A 80 -18.88 10.27 8.60
N PHE A 81 -17.62 10.45 9.00
CA PHE A 81 -16.89 9.59 9.95
C PHE A 81 -16.40 10.41 11.17
N PRO A 82 -17.31 10.98 11.99
CA PRO A 82 -16.92 11.79 13.12
C PRO A 82 -16.09 10.96 14.13
N GLY A 83 -14.98 11.53 14.58
CA GLY A 83 -14.07 10.87 15.54
C GLY A 83 -12.98 9.99 14.90
N VAL A 84 -13.08 9.69 13.60
CA VAL A 84 -12.02 8.94 12.88
C VAL A 84 -10.82 9.85 12.62
N GLY A 85 -9.67 9.45 13.14
CA GLY A 85 -8.42 10.17 12.91
C GLY A 85 -7.97 10.09 11.45
N ILE A 86 -7.37 11.17 10.94
CA ILE A 86 -6.90 11.25 9.54
C ILE A 86 -5.94 10.11 9.15
N SER A 87 -5.16 9.61 10.10
CA SER A 87 -4.28 8.45 9.91
C SER A 87 -5.05 7.17 9.56
N ALA A 88 -6.22 6.94 10.17
CA ALA A 88 -7.06 5.79 9.87
C ALA A 88 -7.69 5.92 8.48
N LEU A 89 -8.18 7.12 8.14
CA LEU A 89 -8.70 7.43 6.81
C LEU A 89 -7.66 7.18 5.71
N PHE A 90 -6.43 7.64 5.89
CA PHE A 90 -5.35 7.38 4.94
C PHE A 90 -5.02 5.91 4.78
N LYS A 91 -4.95 5.14 5.86
CA LYS A 91 -4.73 3.69 5.77
C LYS A 91 -5.85 3.00 5.00
N ALA A 92 -7.10 3.40 5.24
CA ALA A 92 -8.25 2.86 4.51
C ALA A 92 -8.19 3.19 3.02
N ILE A 93 -7.85 4.43 2.66
CA ILE A 93 -7.67 4.86 1.27
C ILE A 93 -6.56 4.05 0.59
N VAL A 94 -5.41 3.88 1.24
CA VAL A 94 -4.28 3.10 0.70
C VAL A 94 -4.66 1.62 0.55
N ALA A 95 -5.37 1.04 1.51
CA ALA A 95 -5.86 -0.34 1.41
C ALA A 95 -6.79 -0.51 0.21
N ILE A 96 -7.72 0.43 -0.01
CA ILE A 96 -8.60 0.40 -1.18
C ILE A 96 -7.79 0.53 -2.46
N TYR A 97 -6.79 1.42 -2.50
CA TYR A 97 -5.94 1.57 -3.68
C TYR A 97 -5.17 0.27 -4.02
N LEU A 98 -4.61 -0.42 -3.03
CA LEU A 98 -3.97 -1.73 -3.20
C LEU A 98 -4.95 -2.77 -3.76
N GLU A 99 -6.17 -2.84 -3.21
CA GLU A 99 -7.21 -3.77 -3.67
C GLU A 99 -7.69 -3.47 -5.10
N LEU A 100 -7.69 -2.19 -5.48
CA LEU A 100 -8.09 -1.74 -6.81
C LEU A 100 -7.03 -2.00 -7.89
N GLY A 101 -5.93 -2.72 -7.61
CA GLY A 101 -4.75 -2.97 -8.44
C GLY A 101 -4.96 -3.38 -9.92
N PRO A 102 -4.21 -4.35 -10.49
CA PRO A 102 -3.98 -4.47 -11.95
C PRO A 102 -5.18 -4.97 -12.78
N ASN A 103 -6.42 -4.66 -12.39
CA ASN A 103 -7.60 -4.86 -13.20
C ASN A 103 -7.60 -3.86 -14.37
N THR A 104 -7.76 -4.38 -15.59
CA THR A 104 -7.73 -3.59 -16.83
C THR A 104 -8.82 -2.52 -16.91
N THR A 105 -9.94 -2.68 -16.20
CA THR A 105 -11.01 -1.67 -16.12
C THR A 105 -10.62 -0.55 -15.16
N PHE A 106 -10.07 -0.89 -13.99
CA PHE A 106 -9.57 0.09 -13.02
C PHE A 106 -8.43 0.91 -13.60
N GLN A 107 -7.50 0.25 -14.29
CA GLN A 107 -6.39 0.94 -14.92
C GLN A 107 -6.83 2.00 -15.93
N LYS A 108 -7.87 1.74 -16.73
CA LYS A 108 -8.42 2.75 -17.67
C LYS A 108 -9.00 3.96 -16.95
N ILE A 109 -9.71 3.73 -15.85
CA ILE A 109 -10.28 4.81 -15.04
C ILE A 109 -9.16 5.63 -14.38
N ILE A 110 -8.19 4.96 -13.77
CA ILE A 110 -7.01 5.59 -13.17
C ILE A 110 -6.27 6.43 -14.22
N ASN A 111 -6.02 5.87 -15.40
CA ASN A 111 -5.36 6.59 -16.50
C ASN A 111 -6.12 7.86 -16.90
N LYS A 112 -7.45 7.80 -16.98
CA LYS A 112 -8.27 8.99 -17.24
C LYS A 112 -8.12 10.06 -16.14
N VAL A 113 -8.07 9.64 -14.88
CA VAL A 113 -7.92 10.55 -13.73
C VAL A 113 -6.54 11.20 -13.73
N ILE A 114 -5.46 10.44 -13.89
CA ILE A 114 -4.08 10.99 -13.86
C ILE A 114 -3.82 11.96 -15.01
N GLU A 115 -4.49 11.79 -16.14
CA GLU A 115 -4.43 12.71 -17.28
C GLU A 115 -5.22 14.01 -17.04
N GLY A 116 -6.21 13.99 -16.14
CA GLY A 116 -7.12 15.09 -15.86
C GLY A 116 -6.50 16.30 -15.15
N GLU A 117 -7.07 17.48 -15.38
CA GLU A 117 -6.59 18.74 -14.77
C GLU A 117 -6.73 18.77 -13.25
N VAL A 118 -7.81 18.19 -12.71
CA VAL A 118 -8.09 18.13 -11.27
C VAL A 118 -6.98 17.39 -10.54
N TYR A 119 -6.61 16.21 -11.05
CA TYR A 119 -5.52 15.42 -10.53
C TYR A 119 -4.19 16.20 -10.53
N ARG A 120 -3.85 16.83 -11.66
CA ARG A 120 -2.65 17.67 -11.76
C ARG A 120 -2.66 18.82 -10.76
N SER A 121 -3.82 19.44 -10.52
CA SER A 121 -3.98 20.54 -9.57
C SER A 121 -3.65 20.13 -8.12
N PHE A 122 -3.93 18.88 -7.74
CA PHE A 122 -3.59 18.36 -6.42
C PHE A 122 -2.09 18.13 -6.21
N ARG A 123 -1.32 18.01 -7.29
CA ARG A 123 0.16 17.91 -7.22
C ARG A 123 0.86 19.25 -6.99
N VAL A 124 0.16 20.39 -7.08
CA VAL A 124 0.76 21.72 -7.12
C VAL A 124 0.91 22.36 -5.72
N ARG A 125 2.14 22.82 -5.41
CA ARG A 125 2.59 23.69 -4.28
C ARG A 125 2.42 23.15 -2.85
N GLY A 126 3.42 23.43 -2.00
CA GLY A 126 3.36 23.40 -0.53
C GLY A 126 2.69 22.17 0.07
N LYS A 127 3.47 21.11 0.30
CA LYS A 127 2.97 19.86 0.88
C LYS A 127 3.12 19.86 2.40
N ASP A 128 2.03 19.61 3.12
CA ASP A 128 2.11 19.30 4.54
C ASP A 128 2.53 17.84 4.70
N ARG A 129 3.44 17.57 5.63
CA ARG A 129 3.98 16.22 5.84
C ARG A 129 3.12 15.43 6.82
N PHE A 130 2.80 14.21 6.44
CA PHE A 130 2.09 13.24 7.27
C PHE A 130 2.98 12.03 7.54
N LYS A 131 2.87 11.47 8.74
CA LYS A 131 3.55 10.24 9.13
C LYS A 131 2.50 9.22 9.54
N ILE A 132 2.51 8.05 8.91
CA ILE A 132 1.50 7.01 9.12
C ILE A 132 2.15 5.69 9.47
N GLN A 133 1.71 5.13 10.58
CA GLN A 133 2.07 3.81 11.03
C GLN A 133 1.22 2.73 10.36
N PHE A 134 1.79 1.90 9.51
CA PHE A 134 1.11 0.73 8.96
C PHE A 134 1.32 -0.50 9.84
N LYS A 135 0.40 -1.47 9.74
CA LYS A 135 0.61 -2.82 10.25
C LYS A 135 1.62 -3.56 9.37
N PRO A 136 2.23 -4.66 9.84
CA PRO A 136 3.31 -5.32 9.11
C PRO A 136 2.93 -5.74 7.70
N MET A 137 1.84 -6.49 7.53
CA MET A 137 1.44 -7.00 6.21
C MET A 137 1.07 -5.90 5.22
N PRO A 138 0.23 -4.91 5.54
CA PRO A 138 -0.02 -3.79 4.63
C PRO A 138 1.25 -3.04 4.21
N LEU A 139 2.23 -2.89 5.10
CA LEU A 139 3.49 -2.25 4.72
C LEU A 139 4.30 -3.10 3.75
N MET A 140 4.34 -4.41 3.94
CA MET A 140 5.01 -5.32 3.01
C MET A 140 4.37 -5.23 1.62
N GLU A 141 3.04 -5.20 1.55
CA GLU A 141 2.30 -5.02 0.30
C GLU A 141 2.63 -3.67 -0.36
N ILE A 142 2.66 -2.57 0.42
CA ILE A 142 3.05 -1.25 -0.09
C ILE A 142 4.48 -1.29 -0.64
N ASN A 143 5.43 -1.90 0.06
CA ASN A 143 6.82 -1.99 -0.41
C ASN A 143 6.93 -2.78 -1.71
N SER A 144 6.28 -3.95 -1.80
CA SER A 144 6.28 -4.78 -3.00
C SER A 144 5.63 -4.07 -4.20
N MET A 145 4.52 -3.37 -3.98
CA MET A 145 3.84 -2.63 -5.03
C MET A 145 4.65 -1.40 -5.47
N ALA A 146 5.24 -0.68 -4.52
CA ALA A 146 6.12 0.44 -4.84
C ALA A 146 7.33 -0.02 -5.67
N GLU A 147 7.96 -1.14 -5.31
CA GLU A 147 9.03 -1.75 -6.11
C GLU A 147 8.55 -2.16 -7.51
N PHE A 148 7.37 -2.77 -7.62
CA PHE A 148 6.78 -3.15 -8.90
C PHE A 148 6.55 -1.96 -9.84
N PHE A 149 6.20 -0.79 -9.29
CA PHE A 149 5.97 0.44 -10.04
C PHE A 149 7.21 1.36 -10.14
N ASP A 150 8.38 0.93 -9.66
CA ASP A 150 9.61 1.73 -9.61
C ASP A 150 9.45 3.06 -8.84
N GLU A 151 8.73 3.00 -7.70
CA GLU A 151 8.45 4.11 -6.82
C GLU A 151 8.96 3.86 -5.40
N THR A 152 9.15 4.92 -4.62
CA THR A 152 9.33 4.78 -3.16
C THR A 152 7.98 4.50 -2.48
N PRO A 153 7.95 3.79 -1.32
CA PRO A 153 6.72 3.59 -0.55
C PRO A 153 5.97 4.89 -0.22
N ALA A 154 6.70 5.98 -0.02
CA ALA A 154 6.12 7.30 0.22
C ALA A 154 5.40 7.86 -1.02
N GLN A 155 6.01 7.73 -2.20
CA GLN A 155 5.39 8.14 -3.46
C GLN A 155 4.15 7.29 -3.75
N PHE A 156 4.25 5.97 -3.60
CA PHE A 156 3.12 5.07 -3.84
C PHE A 156 1.92 5.38 -2.93
N VAL A 157 2.16 5.62 -1.64
CA VAL A 157 1.09 6.02 -0.70
C VAL A 157 0.51 7.39 -1.06
N GLU A 158 1.35 8.37 -1.39
CA GLU A 158 0.90 9.69 -1.81
C GLU A 158 0.01 9.60 -3.06
N GLU A 159 0.47 8.84 -4.05
CA GLU A 159 -0.19 8.62 -5.33
C GLU A 159 -1.55 7.93 -5.16
N GLY A 160 -1.60 6.84 -4.39
CA GLY A 160 -2.85 6.15 -4.09
C GLY A 160 -3.88 7.06 -3.41
N ILE A 161 -3.44 7.91 -2.48
CA ILE A 161 -4.31 8.90 -1.85
C ILE A 161 -4.81 9.91 -2.89
N LEU A 162 -3.93 10.47 -3.71
CA LEU A 162 -4.28 11.46 -4.72
C LEU A 162 -5.28 10.92 -5.75
N ILE A 163 -5.07 9.69 -6.25
CA ILE A 163 -5.95 9.05 -7.22
C ILE A 163 -7.35 8.87 -6.64
N ILE A 164 -7.46 8.27 -5.44
CA ILE A 164 -8.76 8.02 -4.80
C ILE A 164 -9.51 9.33 -4.54
N LEU A 165 -8.81 10.37 -4.09
CA LEU A 165 -9.41 11.68 -3.87
C LEU A 165 -9.85 12.37 -5.17
N SER A 166 -9.10 12.17 -6.24
CA SER A 166 -9.43 12.72 -7.56
C SER A 166 -10.70 12.07 -8.13
N ILE A 167 -10.87 10.75 -7.94
CA ILE A 167 -12.11 10.06 -8.30
C ILE A 167 -13.32 10.65 -7.56
N PHE A 168 -13.18 10.95 -6.26
CA PHE A 168 -14.27 11.53 -5.46
C PHE A 168 -14.76 12.90 -5.96
N VAL A 169 -13.84 13.76 -6.40
CA VAL A 169 -14.18 15.16 -6.75
C VAL A 169 -14.64 15.33 -8.20
N GLU A 170 -14.43 14.33 -9.05
CA GLU A 170 -14.79 14.40 -10.46
C GLU A 170 -16.31 14.35 -10.67
N ASN A 171 -16.79 15.15 -11.62
CA ASN A 171 -18.23 15.26 -11.90
C ASN A 171 -18.76 14.28 -12.95
N ASP A 172 -17.88 13.47 -13.54
CA ASP A 172 -18.20 12.45 -14.53
C ASP A 172 -19.04 11.31 -13.92
N GLN A 173 -20.15 10.94 -14.57
CA GLN A 173 -21.06 9.93 -14.04
C GLN A 173 -20.38 8.58 -13.83
N LYS A 174 -19.48 8.16 -14.73
CA LYS A 174 -18.78 6.87 -14.59
C LYS A 174 -17.87 6.87 -13.37
N LEU A 175 -17.23 7.99 -13.05
CA LEU A 175 -16.39 8.12 -11.86
C LEU A 175 -17.22 8.17 -10.57
N LYS A 176 -18.42 8.77 -10.61
CA LYS A 176 -19.36 8.74 -9.49
C LYS A 176 -19.88 7.35 -9.20
N ASP A 177 -20.34 6.64 -10.24
CA ASP A 177 -20.81 5.25 -10.11
C ASP A 177 -19.66 4.38 -9.57
N PHE A 178 -18.46 4.57 -10.11
CA PHE A 178 -17.26 3.91 -9.63
C PHE A 178 -16.99 4.13 -8.14
N TRP A 179 -17.01 5.39 -7.71
CA TRP A 179 -16.80 5.78 -6.32
C TRP A 179 -17.80 5.09 -5.39
N GLU A 180 -19.09 5.14 -5.72
CA GLU A 180 -20.16 4.56 -4.91
C GLU A 180 -20.03 3.03 -4.82
N GLU A 181 -19.78 2.37 -5.95
CA GLU A 181 -19.70 0.91 -6.04
C GLU A 181 -18.44 0.32 -5.39
N ASN A 182 -17.29 0.94 -5.62
CA ASN A 182 -15.98 0.32 -5.34
C ASN A 182 -15.23 0.94 -4.17
N ILE A 183 -15.47 2.21 -3.85
CA ILE A 183 -14.67 2.94 -2.85
C ILE A 183 -15.49 3.24 -1.59
N LYS A 184 -16.64 3.89 -1.73
CA LYS A 184 -17.42 4.40 -0.59
C LYS A 184 -17.86 3.29 0.37
N ASN A 185 -18.34 2.17 -0.15
CA ASN A 185 -18.76 1.04 0.69
C ASN A 185 -17.59 0.42 1.46
N LYS A 186 -16.41 0.35 0.83
CA LYS A 186 -15.19 -0.14 1.47
C LYS A 186 -14.68 0.84 2.54
N LEU A 187 -14.68 2.13 2.25
CA LEU A 187 -14.35 3.17 3.24
C LEU A 187 -15.28 3.07 4.45
N ASN A 188 -16.59 2.93 4.22
CA ASN A 188 -17.55 2.74 5.31
C ASN A 188 -17.24 1.50 6.15
N ALA A 189 -16.94 0.37 5.51
CA ALA A 189 -16.61 -0.88 6.21
C ALA A 189 -15.31 -0.76 7.02
N LEU A 190 -14.26 -0.17 6.44
CA LEU A 190 -12.96 -0.03 7.09
C LEU A 190 -12.97 1.00 8.23
N LEU A 191 -13.79 2.04 8.14
CA LEU A 191 -13.78 3.15 9.10
C LEU A 191 -14.89 3.07 10.17
N LYS A 192 -15.99 2.34 9.94
CA LYS A 192 -17.01 2.11 10.99
C LYS A 192 -16.65 1.00 11.97
N VAL A 193 -15.69 0.16 11.61
CA VAL A 193 -15.13 -0.91 12.47
C VAL A 193 -13.93 -0.40 13.27
N ALA A 194 -13.43 0.82 12.97
CA ALA A 194 -12.22 1.41 13.52
C ALA A 194 -12.45 2.29 14.75
#